data_AF-A0A2R6GTV2-F1
#
_entry.id   AF-A0A2R6GTV2-F1
#
_cell.length_a   1.000
_cell.length_b   1.000
_cell.length_c   1.000
_cell.angle_alpha   90.00
_cell.angle_beta   90.00
_cell.angle_gamma   90.00
#
_symmetry.space_group_name_H-M   'P 1'
#
loop_
_entity.id
_entity.type
_entity.pdbx_description
1 polymer ?
#
loop_
_entity_poly.entity_id
_entity_poly.type
_entity_poly.pdbx_seq_one_letter_code
_entity_poly.pdbx_strand_id
1 'polypeptide(L)'
;MVTRRQLIATASGIGSVGFLGYLLSRDDDTPDTTSPNETGTPMPAQTPAEAESEPRGDDFADREDVVDVREYGAAGDGQTDDSGAITEAIRAAAPGETVYLPRTEASYLLSFDGTGEESAIKLGTETDLRGVTVLGQVPEAGAQTLRVEPGSYDTSTPNWVLQLVAQQRFQDLTFRNLTIDGSRLSGDAAAARGGEDALTGVLLRRGSAGGGHSVAFENCLVQYCSASAMRFEESGVVCRNVTARGSGRHGFNPVAGDTTVDPGFVGESISAVNNGGTGIDHRRGTARLDGVYTENNRSGNKWKHHVRRLEVRNHHSVRDRNRGWRSNHTGTDDVPDTQQIVFNNILVEQPEISGIRVSGNDTEIACDFDNVEVRQTDVQNSRAGVVFSRNAHTGEATEGRIVVVGTENGGGIFVGGNAVLNVGTFDHYQNEEGPYITESGVLNFDTIENTDPGRNVFGTPGSGSVGAFSGSSAR
;
A
#
# COMPACT_ATOMS: atom_id res chain seq x y z
N MET A 1 -22.13 47.18 25.71
CA MET A 1 -23.15 47.78 24.81
C MET A 1 -22.46 48.36 23.59
N VAL A 2 -23.18 48.36 22.45
CA VAL A 2 -22.82 48.82 21.09
C VAL A 2 -22.33 47.71 20.15
N THR A 3 -23.29 47.23 19.36
CA THR A 3 -23.21 46.39 18.16
C THR A 3 -22.98 47.22 16.90
N ARG A 4 -22.41 46.65 15.82
CA ARG A 4 -22.58 47.20 14.47
C ARG A 4 -22.49 46.15 13.35
N ARG A 5 -23.64 45.93 12.69
CA ARG A 5 -23.78 45.46 11.29
C ARG A 5 -23.53 46.64 10.34
N GLN A 6 -22.96 46.38 9.15
CA GLN A 6 -23.32 46.91 7.81
C GLN A 6 -22.32 46.33 6.78
N LEU A 7 -22.79 45.49 5.83
CA LEU A 7 -23.15 45.82 4.41
C LEU A 7 -21.91 46.12 3.54
N ILE A 8 -21.66 45.39 2.45
CA ILE A 8 -22.23 45.63 1.11
C ILE A 8 -22.24 44.33 0.28
N ALA A 9 -23.35 44.12 -0.45
CA ALA A 9 -23.44 43.30 -1.67
C ALA A 9 -23.60 44.25 -2.87
N THR A 10 -23.14 43.84 -4.07
CA THR A 10 -23.95 43.66 -5.31
C THR A 10 -23.09 43.66 -6.59
N ALA A 11 -23.27 42.57 -7.37
CA ALA A 11 -23.28 42.34 -8.85
C ALA A 11 -22.43 43.23 -9.78
N SER A 12 -21.75 42.72 -10.81
CA SER A 12 -22.26 42.07 -12.06
C SER A 12 -21.07 42.15 -13.05
N GLY A 13 -20.84 41.32 -14.06
CA GLY A 13 -21.49 40.16 -14.66
C GLY A 13 -20.73 39.76 -15.95
N ILE A 14 -21.21 38.68 -16.57
CA ILE A 14 -21.14 38.34 -18.01
C ILE A 14 -19.78 37.91 -18.59
N GLY A 15 -19.75 36.66 -19.08
CA GLY A 15 -18.72 36.12 -19.96
C GLY A 15 -18.81 34.62 -20.17
N SER A 16 -19.86 34.17 -20.87
CA SER A 16 -20.10 32.78 -21.28
C SER A 16 -19.22 32.35 -22.47
N VAL A 17 -19.28 31.03 -22.77
CA VAL A 17 -18.84 30.27 -23.98
C VAL A 17 -17.52 29.51 -23.77
N GLY A 18 -17.44 28.18 -23.84
CA GLY A 18 -18.45 27.19 -24.20
C GLY A 18 -18.05 25.78 -23.76
N PHE A 19 -19.04 25.04 -23.27
CA PHE A 19 -19.03 23.59 -23.14
C PHE A 19 -19.66 23.05 -24.43
N LEU A 20 -18.89 22.32 -25.24
CA LEU A 20 -19.42 21.54 -26.35
C LEU A 20 -19.52 20.10 -25.87
N GLY A 21 -20.75 19.58 -25.88
CA GLY A 21 -21.10 18.28 -25.36
C GLY A 21 -20.58 17.12 -26.20
N TYR A 22 -20.40 16.00 -25.51
CA TYR A 22 -20.36 14.68 -26.14
C TYR A 22 -21.38 13.81 -25.39
N LEU A 23 -22.55 13.63 -26.01
CA LEU A 23 -23.57 12.67 -25.60
C LEU A 23 -23.84 11.76 -26.81
N LEU A 24 -23.64 10.46 -26.56
CA LEU A 24 -24.36 9.31 -27.12
C LEU A 24 -24.25 9.06 -28.64
N SER A 25 -23.46 8.05 -28.98
CA SER A 25 -23.87 7.00 -29.92
C SER A 25 -23.61 5.66 -29.25
N ARG A 26 -24.67 4.96 -28.91
CA ARG A 26 -24.68 3.60 -28.37
C ARG A 26 -25.36 2.79 -29.47
N ASP A 27 -24.56 2.27 -30.39
CA ASP A 27 -25.04 1.34 -31.40
C ASP A 27 -24.84 -0.08 -30.86
N ASP A 28 -25.97 -0.72 -30.59
CA ASP A 28 -26.09 -2.17 -30.43
C ASP A 28 -25.85 -2.81 -31.81
N ASP A 29 -24.66 -3.38 -32.01
CA ASP A 29 -24.47 -4.41 -33.02
C ASP A 29 -23.79 -5.60 -32.34
N THR A 30 -24.56 -6.69 -32.24
CA THR A 30 -24.09 -8.00 -31.80
C THR A 30 -23.57 -8.75 -33.03
N PRO A 31 -22.27 -9.09 -33.11
CA PRO A 31 -21.85 -10.17 -33.98
C PRO A 31 -21.82 -11.47 -33.18
N ASP A 32 -22.67 -12.38 -33.62
CA ASP A 32 -22.58 -13.82 -33.39
C ASP A 32 -21.23 -14.31 -33.95
N THR A 33 -20.28 -14.62 -33.06
CA THR A 33 -19.07 -15.37 -33.39
C THR A 33 -18.88 -16.51 -32.40
N THR A 34 -19.25 -17.70 -32.87
CA THR A 34 -18.78 -18.98 -32.38
C THR A 34 -17.25 -19.03 -32.41
N SER A 35 -16.61 -18.99 -31.24
CA SER A 35 -15.19 -19.36 -31.08
C SER A 35 -15.08 -20.77 -30.47
N PRO A 36 -14.14 -21.60 -30.97
CA PRO A 36 -13.98 -22.97 -30.55
C PRO A 36 -13.19 -23.08 -29.23
N ASN A 37 -13.49 -24.17 -28.52
CA ASN A 37 -12.74 -24.73 -27.40
C ASN A 37 -11.22 -24.59 -27.54
N GLU A 38 -10.56 -23.96 -26.56
CA GLU A 38 -9.31 -24.46 -26.02
C GLU A 38 -9.30 -24.34 -24.49
N THR A 39 -9.08 -25.51 -23.88
CA THR A 39 -9.08 -25.80 -22.45
C THR A 39 -7.82 -25.26 -21.78
N GLY A 40 -7.88 -24.05 -21.26
CA GLY A 40 -7.01 -23.59 -20.18
C GLY A 40 -7.79 -23.65 -18.87
N THR A 41 -7.57 -24.68 -18.06
CA THR A 41 -8.19 -24.78 -16.73
C THR A 41 -7.71 -23.59 -15.89
N PRO A 42 -8.59 -22.68 -15.45
CA PRO A 42 -8.18 -21.63 -14.51
C PRO A 42 -7.68 -22.32 -13.24
N MET A 43 -6.49 -21.93 -12.79
CA MET A 43 -6.00 -22.39 -11.50
C MET A 43 -7.05 -22.01 -10.43
N PRO A 44 -7.49 -22.95 -9.58
CA PRO A 44 -8.33 -22.59 -8.46
C PRO A 44 -7.52 -21.62 -7.61
N ALA A 45 -8.05 -20.41 -7.43
CA ALA A 45 -7.61 -19.53 -6.37
C ALA A 45 -7.56 -20.38 -5.10
N GLN A 46 -6.36 -20.55 -4.55
CA GLN A 46 -6.22 -21.20 -3.25
C GLN A 46 -6.97 -20.30 -2.27
N THR A 47 -8.20 -20.70 -1.95
CA THR A 47 -8.96 -20.15 -0.84
C THR A 47 -8.03 -20.25 0.37
N PRO A 48 -7.59 -19.13 0.97
CA PRO A 48 -6.88 -19.19 2.24
C PRO A 48 -7.73 -20.02 3.17
N ALA A 49 -7.12 -21.02 3.81
CA ALA A 49 -7.78 -21.84 4.82
C ALA A 49 -8.64 -20.92 5.70
N GLU A 50 -9.94 -21.23 5.79
CA GLU A 50 -10.91 -20.53 6.62
C GLU A 50 -10.35 -20.44 8.04
N ALA A 51 -9.66 -19.34 8.33
CA ALA A 51 -9.37 -18.95 9.69
C ALA A 51 -10.72 -18.56 10.27
N GLU A 52 -11.31 -19.46 11.06
CA GLU A 52 -12.57 -19.31 11.76
C GLU A 52 -12.68 -17.88 12.33
N SER A 53 -13.45 -17.06 11.62
CA SER A 53 -13.73 -15.65 11.92
C SER A 53 -15.10 -15.51 12.58
N GLU A 54 -15.48 -16.53 13.35
CA GLU A 54 -16.71 -16.49 14.13
C GLU A 54 -16.64 -15.31 15.11
N PRO A 55 -17.65 -14.43 15.11
CA PRO A 55 -17.71 -13.33 16.07
C PRO A 55 -17.63 -13.90 17.49
N ARG A 56 -16.65 -13.43 18.26
CA ARG A 56 -16.45 -13.91 19.63
C ARG A 56 -17.44 -13.20 20.55
N GLY A 57 -18.22 -13.98 21.28
CA GLY A 57 -19.20 -13.48 22.24
C GLY A 57 -18.53 -12.82 23.46
N ASP A 58 -19.35 -12.24 24.33
CA ASP A 58 -18.88 -11.65 25.59
C ASP A 58 -18.22 -12.70 26.51
N ASP A 59 -18.56 -13.98 26.35
CA ASP A 59 -17.97 -15.12 27.05
C ASP A 59 -16.48 -15.33 26.72
N PHE A 60 -15.99 -14.78 25.60
CA PHE A 60 -14.58 -14.82 25.27
C PHE A 60 -13.74 -13.98 26.25
N ALA A 61 -14.29 -12.88 26.78
CA ALA A 61 -13.59 -12.02 27.73
C ALA A 61 -13.35 -12.72 29.08
N ASP A 62 -14.18 -13.71 29.44
CA ASP A 62 -14.12 -14.40 30.74
C ASP A 62 -13.08 -15.54 30.76
N ARG A 63 -12.33 -15.76 29.68
CA ARG A 63 -11.31 -16.81 29.61
C ARG A 63 -10.06 -16.45 30.40
N GLU A 64 -9.45 -17.44 31.04
CA GLU A 64 -8.23 -17.25 31.85
C GLU A 64 -7.00 -16.78 31.04
N ASP A 65 -6.98 -17.00 29.71
CA ASP A 65 -5.89 -16.60 28.81
C ASP A 65 -6.15 -15.28 28.07
N VAL A 66 -7.16 -14.53 28.52
CA VAL A 66 -7.59 -13.26 27.92
C VAL A 66 -7.39 -12.12 28.91
N VAL A 67 -6.78 -11.04 28.42
CA VAL A 67 -6.60 -9.77 29.11
C VAL A 67 -7.54 -8.74 28.49
N ASP A 68 -8.64 -8.43 29.15
CA ASP A 68 -9.63 -7.47 28.66
C ASP A 68 -9.20 -6.03 28.98
N VAL A 69 -9.13 -5.16 27.97
CA VAL A 69 -8.73 -3.75 28.14
C VAL A 69 -9.62 -2.97 29.11
N ARG A 70 -10.88 -3.40 29.32
CA ARG A 70 -11.83 -2.78 30.25
C ARG A 70 -11.39 -2.94 31.70
N GLU A 71 -10.70 -4.03 32.04
CA GLU A 71 -10.16 -4.25 33.38
C GLU A 71 -9.04 -3.26 33.75
N TYR A 72 -8.42 -2.66 32.72
CA TYR A 72 -7.39 -1.63 32.83
C TYR A 72 -7.96 -0.21 32.72
N GLY A 73 -9.28 -0.09 32.61
CA GLY A 73 -9.99 1.20 32.58
C GLY A 73 -10.31 1.74 31.20
N ALA A 74 -10.11 0.98 30.12
CA ALA A 74 -10.50 1.42 28.79
C ALA A 74 -12.04 1.45 28.68
N ALA A 75 -12.60 2.61 28.36
CA ALA A 75 -14.04 2.84 28.27
C ALA A 75 -14.56 2.63 26.84
N GLY A 76 -13.80 3.03 25.82
CA GLY A 76 -14.23 2.89 24.43
C GLY A 76 -15.45 3.75 24.04
N ASP A 77 -15.73 4.79 24.82
CA ASP A 77 -16.88 5.69 24.69
C ASP A 77 -16.65 6.87 23.72
N GLY A 78 -15.45 6.93 23.12
CA GLY A 78 -15.02 7.98 22.21
C GLY A 78 -14.69 9.32 22.87
N GLN A 79 -14.64 9.38 24.21
CA GLN A 79 -14.37 10.58 25.01
C GLN A 79 -13.25 10.38 26.04
N THR A 80 -13.21 9.22 26.68
CA THR A 80 -12.19 8.83 27.66
C THR A 80 -10.90 8.47 26.92
N ASP A 81 -9.77 9.05 27.34
CA ASP A 81 -8.46 8.66 26.80
C ASP A 81 -8.09 7.24 27.26
N ASP A 82 -8.14 6.31 26.32
CA ASP A 82 -7.92 4.88 26.51
C ASP A 82 -6.46 4.47 26.27
N SER A 83 -5.57 5.41 25.90
CA SER A 83 -4.17 5.15 25.52
C SER A 83 -3.40 4.41 26.61
N GLY A 84 -3.54 4.88 27.85
CA GLY A 84 -2.89 4.28 29.02
C GLY A 84 -3.43 2.88 29.33
N ALA A 85 -4.76 2.73 29.40
CA ALA A 85 -5.42 1.47 29.73
C ALA A 85 -5.07 0.35 28.73
N ILE A 86 -5.12 0.66 27.43
CA ILE A 86 -4.76 -0.30 26.37
C ILE A 86 -3.28 -0.66 26.45
N THR A 87 -2.40 0.32 26.65
CA THR A 87 -0.96 0.07 26.78
C THR A 87 -0.66 -0.84 27.97
N GLU A 88 -1.28 -0.60 29.12
CA GLU A 88 -1.07 -1.40 30.32
C GLU A 88 -1.64 -2.82 30.18
N ALA A 89 -2.82 -2.97 29.54
CA ALA A 89 -3.36 -4.30 29.21
C ALA A 89 -2.39 -5.11 28.32
N ILE A 90 -1.82 -4.48 27.29
CA ILE A 90 -0.83 -5.14 26.43
C ILE A 90 0.42 -5.53 27.20
N ARG A 91 0.86 -4.68 28.14
CA ARG A 91 2.06 -4.95 28.94
C ARG A 91 1.86 -6.01 30.00
N ALA A 92 0.64 -6.16 30.51
CA ALA A 92 0.30 -7.15 31.51
C ALA A 92 0.13 -8.56 30.94
N ALA A 93 -0.14 -8.67 29.63
CA ALA A 93 -0.29 -9.96 28.96
C ALA A 93 0.96 -10.83 29.11
N ALA A 94 0.78 -12.03 29.65
CA ALA A 94 1.80 -13.05 29.70
C ALA A 94 2.05 -13.65 28.31
N PRO A 95 3.20 -14.34 28.11
CA PRO A 95 3.48 -14.96 26.83
C PRO A 95 2.37 -15.92 26.37
N GLY A 96 1.88 -15.72 25.15
CA GLY A 96 0.80 -16.52 24.55
C GLY A 96 -0.63 -16.02 24.82
N GLU A 97 -0.83 -15.00 25.66
CA GLU A 97 -2.16 -14.48 25.98
C GLU A 97 -2.73 -13.58 24.89
N THR A 98 -4.05 -13.38 24.94
CA THR A 98 -4.77 -12.48 24.05
C THR A 98 -5.25 -11.23 24.79
N VAL A 99 -4.81 -10.06 24.35
CA VAL A 99 -5.37 -8.77 24.77
C VAL A 99 -6.62 -8.50 23.95
N TYR A 100 -7.77 -8.44 24.60
CA TYR A 100 -9.07 -8.36 23.96
C TYR A 100 -9.63 -6.94 23.96
N LEU A 101 -10.04 -6.47 22.78
CA LEU A 101 -10.73 -5.20 22.57
C LEU A 101 -12.18 -5.50 22.13
N PRO A 102 -13.16 -5.34 23.04
CA PRO A 102 -14.57 -5.42 22.69
C PRO A 102 -14.98 -4.44 21.59
N ARG A 103 -16.04 -4.78 20.85
CA ARG A 103 -16.72 -3.82 19.97
C ARG A 103 -17.25 -2.65 20.79
N THR A 104 -17.14 -1.44 20.26
CA THR A 104 -17.75 -0.25 20.84
C THR A 104 -18.72 0.39 19.86
N GLU A 105 -19.67 1.20 20.36
CA GLU A 105 -20.54 2.03 19.51
C GLU A 105 -19.82 3.29 18.99
N ALA A 106 -18.72 3.68 19.66
CA ALA A 106 -17.94 4.86 19.36
C ALA A 106 -16.51 4.47 18.93
N SER A 107 -15.53 4.64 19.83
CA SER A 107 -14.12 4.33 19.57
C SER A 107 -13.35 4.33 20.88
N TYR A 108 -12.21 3.63 20.91
CA TYR A 108 -11.20 3.89 21.91
C TYR A 108 -10.47 5.19 21.57
N LEU A 109 -10.64 6.24 22.36
CA LEU A 109 -10.00 7.53 22.08
C LEU A 109 -8.54 7.47 22.52
N LEU A 110 -7.65 7.94 21.65
CA LEU A 110 -6.22 7.99 21.91
C LEU A 110 -5.75 9.44 21.88
N SER A 111 -5.26 9.96 23.00
CA SER A 111 -4.80 11.34 23.11
C SER A 111 -3.27 11.46 23.14
N PHE A 112 -2.82 12.65 22.78
CA PHE A 112 -1.43 13.11 22.86
C PHE A 112 -1.40 14.32 23.80
N ASP A 113 -0.28 14.57 24.47
CA ASP A 113 -0.08 15.74 25.32
C ASP A 113 0.17 17.02 24.51
N GLY A 114 0.49 16.87 23.22
CA GLY A 114 0.63 17.94 22.25
C GLY A 114 2.01 18.60 22.27
N THR A 115 3.01 17.95 22.86
CA THR A 115 4.36 18.47 23.00
C THR A 115 5.44 17.50 22.52
N GLY A 116 6.11 17.85 21.43
CA GLY A 116 7.30 17.11 20.99
C GLY A 116 6.96 15.81 20.28
N GLU A 117 7.85 14.82 20.39
CA GLU A 117 7.66 13.51 19.76
C GLU A 117 6.93 12.54 20.71
N GLU A 118 5.78 12.03 20.28
CA GLU A 118 4.91 11.23 21.15
C GLU A 118 4.35 9.96 20.49
N SER A 119 3.91 9.04 21.33
CA SER A 119 3.20 7.83 20.90
C SER A 119 1.99 7.60 21.79
N ALA A 120 0.81 7.41 21.21
CA ALA A 120 -0.37 7.04 22.00
C ALA A 120 -0.19 5.66 22.65
N ILE A 121 0.27 4.67 21.86
CA ILE A 121 0.61 3.33 22.35
C ILE A 121 2.08 3.04 22.04
N LYS A 122 2.88 2.83 23.08
CA LYS A 122 4.34 2.56 22.95
C LYS A 122 4.74 1.24 23.61
N LEU A 123 5.29 0.34 22.80
CA LEU A 123 5.68 -1.02 23.20
C LEU A 123 7.18 -1.28 22.92
N GLY A 124 7.82 -2.16 23.72
CA GLY A 124 9.15 -2.72 23.41
C GLY A 124 10.35 -2.25 24.25
N THR A 125 10.19 -1.32 25.18
CA THR A 125 11.29 -0.88 26.07
C THR A 125 11.43 -1.73 27.34
N GLU A 126 10.35 -2.37 27.80
CA GLU A 126 10.28 -2.98 29.15
C GLU A 126 9.49 -4.31 29.19
N THR A 127 9.12 -4.88 28.04
CA THR A 127 8.06 -5.90 28.00
C THR A 127 8.40 -7.09 27.11
N ASP A 128 8.25 -8.30 27.66
CA ASP A 128 8.46 -9.57 26.96
C ASP A 128 7.20 -10.02 26.20
N LEU A 129 6.93 -9.37 25.06
CA LEU A 129 5.74 -9.65 24.23
C LEU A 129 5.97 -10.86 23.30
N ARG A 130 6.00 -12.06 23.87
CA ARG A 130 6.14 -13.33 23.13
C ARG A 130 4.80 -14.02 22.93
N GLY A 131 4.39 -14.23 21.68
CA GLY A 131 3.12 -14.90 21.36
C GLY A 131 1.86 -14.13 21.75
N VAL A 132 1.99 -12.83 22.08
CA VAL A 132 0.86 -11.99 22.48
C VAL A 132 0.03 -11.61 21.26
N THR A 133 -1.30 -11.72 21.37
CA THR A 133 -2.24 -11.27 20.32
C THR A 133 -3.11 -10.13 20.83
N VAL A 134 -3.10 -8.98 20.17
CA VAL A 134 -4.04 -7.87 20.39
C VAL A 134 -5.19 -8.03 19.40
N LEU A 135 -6.38 -8.34 19.91
CA LEU A 135 -7.52 -8.83 19.13
C LEU A 135 -8.77 -7.95 19.30
N GLY A 136 -9.29 -7.42 18.19
CA GLY A 136 -10.64 -6.88 18.13
C GLY A 136 -11.71 -7.98 18.02
N GLN A 137 -12.84 -7.78 18.69
CA GLN A 137 -13.94 -8.74 18.79
C GLN A 137 -14.49 -9.23 17.45
N VAL A 138 -14.67 -8.33 16.48
CA VAL A 138 -15.24 -8.67 15.18
C VAL A 138 -14.37 -8.14 14.04
N PRO A 139 -14.21 -8.89 12.94
CA PRO A 139 -13.48 -8.44 11.75
C PRO A 139 -14.35 -7.49 10.91
N GLU A 140 -14.73 -6.35 11.48
CA GLU A 140 -15.55 -5.32 10.82
C GLU A 140 -14.89 -3.94 10.95
N ALA A 141 -14.88 -3.18 9.84
CA ALA A 141 -14.38 -1.81 9.85
C ALA A 141 -15.16 -0.96 10.87
N GLY A 142 -14.43 -0.23 11.71
CA GLY A 142 -15.05 0.66 12.71
C GLY A 142 -15.46 0.00 14.03
N ALA A 143 -15.55 -1.33 14.11
CA ALA A 143 -16.08 -2.01 15.30
C ALA A 143 -15.19 -1.87 16.53
N GLN A 144 -13.87 -1.93 16.36
CA GLN A 144 -12.86 -1.65 17.39
C GLN A 144 -11.89 -0.62 16.82
N THR A 145 -12.25 0.64 16.98
CA THR A 145 -11.47 1.75 16.43
C THR A 145 -10.58 2.36 17.50
N LEU A 146 -9.27 2.25 17.30
CA LEU A 146 -8.24 3.02 17.99
C LEU A 146 -8.14 4.39 17.29
N ARG A 147 -8.81 5.40 17.83
CA ARG A 147 -9.02 6.69 17.17
C ARG A 147 -8.24 7.79 17.88
N VAL A 148 -7.33 8.46 17.16
CA VAL A 148 -6.65 9.64 17.68
C VAL A 148 -7.64 10.79 17.93
N GLU A 149 -7.53 11.46 19.07
CA GLU A 149 -8.26 12.68 19.34
C GLU A 149 -7.90 13.76 18.30
N PRO A 150 -8.86 14.27 17.50
CA PRO A 150 -8.55 15.21 16.42
C PRO A 150 -7.83 16.45 16.94
N GLY A 151 -6.65 16.74 16.38
CA GLY A 151 -5.85 17.91 16.73
C GLY A 151 -5.07 17.80 18.04
N SER A 152 -5.02 16.62 18.67
CA SER A 152 -4.26 16.41 19.93
C SER A 152 -2.74 16.35 19.75
N TYR A 153 -2.23 16.06 18.54
CA TYR A 153 -0.80 15.87 18.30
C TYR A 153 -0.12 17.09 17.66
N ASP A 154 1.16 17.29 17.97
CA ASP A 154 1.98 18.34 17.36
C ASP A 154 2.36 17.99 15.91
N THR A 155 1.71 18.66 14.95
CA THR A 155 1.98 18.44 13.51
C THR A 155 3.40 18.84 13.06
N SER A 156 4.18 19.51 13.90
CA SER A 156 5.55 19.93 13.61
C SER A 156 6.59 18.87 13.97
N THR A 157 6.20 17.82 14.68
CA THR A 157 7.08 16.76 15.19
C THR A 157 6.59 15.36 14.77
N PRO A 158 7.48 14.35 14.87
CA PRO A 158 7.09 12.95 14.75
C PRO A 158 6.08 12.45 15.79
N ASN A 159 4.93 11.92 15.37
CA ASN A 159 3.99 11.22 16.28
C ASN A 159 3.53 9.87 15.73
N TRP A 160 3.12 8.98 16.62
CA TRP A 160 2.73 7.61 16.29
C TRP A 160 1.48 7.15 17.03
N VAL A 161 0.53 6.53 16.35
CA VAL A 161 -0.61 5.89 17.05
C VAL A 161 -0.10 4.66 17.78
N LEU A 162 0.59 3.78 17.06
CA LEU A 162 1.26 2.59 17.59
C LEU A 162 2.76 2.64 17.26
N GLN A 163 3.60 2.74 18.28
CA GLN A 163 5.06 2.65 18.17
C GLN A 163 5.57 1.36 18.82
N LEU A 164 6.12 0.48 17.99
CA LEU A 164 6.89 -0.69 18.40
C LEU A 164 8.37 -0.32 18.38
N VAL A 165 9.03 -0.33 19.53
CA VAL A 165 10.46 0.00 19.66
C VAL A 165 11.27 -1.29 19.66
N ALA A 166 12.09 -1.50 18.62
CA ALA A 166 12.97 -2.66 18.50
C ALA A 166 14.20 -2.62 19.44
N GLN A 167 14.03 -2.18 20.69
CA GLN A 167 15.06 -2.39 21.74
C GLN A 167 15.13 -3.86 22.15
N GLN A 168 14.00 -4.54 22.06
CA GLN A 168 13.86 -5.98 22.24
C GLN A 168 13.25 -6.61 20.98
N ARG A 169 13.53 -7.89 20.76
CA ARG A 169 12.97 -8.64 19.64
C ARG A 169 11.56 -9.11 20.00
N PHE A 170 10.54 -8.53 19.35
CA PHE A 170 9.19 -9.10 19.33
C PHE A 170 9.20 -10.51 18.72
N GLN A 171 8.55 -11.47 19.37
CA GLN A 171 8.39 -12.83 18.86
C GLN A 171 6.91 -13.14 18.83
N ASP A 172 6.34 -13.31 17.65
CA ASP A 172 4.95 -13.70 17.43
C ASP A 172 3.93 -12.72 18.04
N LEU A 173 4.23 -11.41 17.97
CA LEU A 173 3.29 -10.35 18.34
C LEU A 173 2.31 -10.10 17.20
N THR A 174 1.01 -10.28 17.45
CA THR A 174 -0.03 -10.13 16.42
C THR A 174 -1.02 -9.04 16.78
N PHE A 175 -1.35 -8.16 15.84
CA PHE A 175 -2.49 -7.24 15.91
C PHE A 175 -3.55 -7.70 14.92
N ARG A 176 -4.78 -7.97 15.38
CA ARG A 176 -5.83 -8.57 14.54
C ARG A 176 -7.20 -7.91 14.71
N ASN A 177 -7.91 -7.72 13.60
CA ASN A 177 -9.28 -7.21 13.55
C ASN A 177 -9.41 -5.80 14.17
N LEU A 178 -8.54 -4.87 13.78
CA LEU A 178 -8.53 -3.50 14.34
C LEU A 178 -8.69 -2.44 13.26
N THR A 179 -9.34 -1.33 13.61
CA THR A 179 -9.22 -0.07 12.88
C THR A 179 -8.31 0.87 13.64
N ILE A 180 -7.25 1.37 13.00
CA ILE A 180 -6.36 2.41 13.52
C ILE A 180 -6.65 3.69 12.73
N ASP A 181 -7.19 4.71 13.40
CA ASP A 181 -7.66 5.93 12.77
C ASP A 181 -6.89 7.16 13.29
N GLY A 182 -6.07 7.75 12.43
CA GLY A 182 -5.32 8.96 12.75
C GLY A 182 -6.15 10.24 12.82
N SER A 183 -7.45 10.18 12.49
CA SER A 183 -8.41 11.29 12.55
C SER A 183 -7.95 12.58 11.88
N ARG A 184 -7.12 12.48 10.84
CA ARG A 184 -6.65 13.65 10.08
C ARG A 184 -7.85 14.43 9.54
N LEU A 185 -7.87 15.74 9.80
CA LEU A 185 -8.92 16.61 9.31
C LEU A 185 -8.74 16.91 7.82
N SER A 186 -9.88 17.12 7.13
CA SER A 186 -9.87 17.60 5.75
C SER A 186 -9.21 18.99 5.69
N GLY A 187 -8.03 19.09 5.09
CA GLY A 187 -7.29 20.35 4.99
C GLY A 187 -6.04 20.42 5.86
N ASP A 188 -5.84 19.46 6.78
CA ASP A 188 -4.53 19.29 7.40
C ASP A 188 -3.53 19.07 6.28
N ALA A 189 -2.55 19.98 6.16
CA ALA A 189 -1.50 19.84 5.18
C ALA A 189 -0.88 18.45 5.39
N ALA A 190 -0.75 17.67 4.30
CA ALA A 190 0.17 16.54 4.34
C ALA A 190 1.49 17.08 4.92
N ALA A 191 2.07 16.38 5.89
CA ALA A 191 3.25 16.82 6.64
C ALA A 191 4.17 17.67 5.75
N ALA A 192 4.50 18.88 6.23
CA ALA A 192 5.11 19.97 5.45
C ALA A 192 6.21 19.48 4.49
N ARG A 193 6.56 20.22 3.44
CA ARG A 193 7.64 19.87 2.48
C ARG A 193 8.98 19.63 3.23
N GLY A 194 9.20 18.41 3.72
CA GLY A 194 10.26 18.02 4.65
C GLY A 194 9.82 17.03 5.75
N GLY A 195 8.60 17.13 6.28
CA GLY A 195 8.08 16.31 7.39
C GLY A 195 7.74 14.91 6.94
N GLU A 196 8.57 13.92 7.30
CA GLU A 196 8.23 12.51 7.14
C GLU A 196 7.24 12.02 8.21
N ASP A 197 6.89 12.86 9.20
CA ASP A 197 6.63 12.29 10.51
C ASP A 197 5.40 12.80 11.30
N ALA A 198 4.58 13.76 10.81
CA ALA A 198 3.48 14.36 11.61
C ALA A 198 2.67 13.36 12.48
N LEU A 199 1.91 12.44 11.88
CA LEU A 199 1.30 11.31 12.57
C LEU A 199 1.33 10.07 11.68
N THR A 200 2.07 9.05 12.12
CA THR A 200 2.10 7.73 11.46
C THR A 200 1.20 6.75 12.24
N GLY A 201 0.41 5.96 11.52
CA GLY A 201 -0.48 4.98 12.16
C GLY A 201 0.31 3.93 12.93
N VAL A 202 1.16 3.19 12.24
CA VAL A 202 1.99 2.14 12.82
C VAL A 202 3.46 2.37 12.48
N LEU A 203 4.32 2.35 13.49
CA LEU A 203 5.77 2.36 13.35
C LEU A 203 6.40 1.16 14.06
N LEU A 204 7.16 0.34 13.32
CA LEU A 204 8.24 -0.46 13.91
C LEU A 204 9.54 0.34 13.80
N ARG A 205 9.99 0.93 14.90
CA ARG A 205 11.17 1.79 14.98
C ARG A 205 12.43 0.93 15.09
N ARG A 206 13.46 1.29 14.33
CA ARG A 206 14.80 0.70 14.49
C ARG A 206 15.31 0.87 15.91
N GLY A 207 15.83 -0.20 16.48
CA GLY A 207 16.40 -0.21 17.82
C GLY A 207 17.64 -1.08 17.92
N SER A 208 18.12 -1.30 19.16
CA SER A 208 19.36 -2.02 19.44
C SER A 208 19.29 -3.53 19.23
N ALA A 209 18.09 -4.12 19.15
CA ALA A 209 17.94 -5.56 18.93
C ALA A 209 18.40 -6.00 17.53
N GLY A 210 18.54 -5.05 16.58
CA GLY A 210 18.56 -5.35 15.15
C GLY A 210 17.19 -5.87 14.71
N GLY A 211 17.12 -6.54 13.56
CA GLY A 211 15.88 -7.19 13.14
C GLY A 211 15.75 -8.62 13.69
N GLY A 212 15.12 -9.51 12.91
CA GLY A 212 14.69 -10.83 13.40
C GLY A 212 13.36 -10.79 14.15
N HIS A 213 12.56 -9.74 14.00
CA HIS A 213 11.25 -9.66 14.63
C HIS A 213 10.28 -10.69 14.03
N SER A 214 9.24 -11.02 14.78
CA SER A 214 8.04 -11.68 14.28
C SER A 214 6.85 -10.84 14.74
N VAL A 215 6.38 -9.95 13.85
CA VAL A 215 5.24 -9.06 14.08
C VAL A 215 4.25 -9.23 12.93
N ALA A 216 2.98 -9.46 13.27
CA ALA A 216 1.90 -9.63 12.30
C ALA A 216 0.79 -8.59 12.49
N PHE A 217 0.24 -8.11 11.36
CA PHE A 217 -0.99 -7.33 11.30
C PHE A 217 -1.99 -8.09 10.42
N GLU A 218 -3.16 -8.41 10.95
CA GLU A 218 -4.12 -9.28 10.27
C GLU A 218 -5.54 -8.70 10.31
N ASN A 219 -6.18 -8.54 9.15
CA ASN A 219 -7.51 -7.92 9.06
C ASN A 219 -7.54 -6.51 9.69
N CYS A 220 -6.51 -5.70 9.43
CA CYS A 220 -6.38 -4.37 10.01
C CYS A 220 -6.63 -3.27 8.96
N LEU A 221 -7.38 -2.24 9.34
CA LEU A 221 -7.54 -1.01 8.57
C LEU A 221 -6.75 0.12 9.25
N VAL A 222 -5.79 0.71 8.56
CA VAL A 222 -5.04 1.88 9.04
C VAL A 222 -5.38 3.07 8.14
N GLN A 223 -5.97 4.12 8.72
CA GLN A 223 -6.53 5.20 7.93
C GLN A 223 -6.30 6.60 8.49
N TYR A 224 -6.43 7.58 7.60
CA TYR A 224 -6.48 9.00 7.91
C TYR A 224 -5.34 9.47 8.83
N CYS A 225 -4.13 8.94 8.61
CA CYS A 225 -2.91 9.44 9.26
C CYS A 225 -2.39 10.67 8.49
N SER A 226 -1.82 11.67 9.15
CA SER A 226 -1.26 12.85 8.45
C SER A 226 0.08 12.57 7.77
N ALA A 227 0.81 11.54 8.21
CA ALA A 227 2.00 11.00 7.56
C ALA A 227 1.70 9.65 6.88
N SER A 228 2.44 8.58 7.22
CA SER A 228 2.25 7.26 6.60
C SER A 228 1.24 6.41 7.38
N ALA A 229 0.53 5.49 6.73
CA ALA A 229 -0.32 4.54 7.46
C ALA A 229 0.58 3.56 8.23
N MET A 230 1.49 2.89 7.54
CA MET A 230 2.39 1.89 8.14
C MET A 230 3.83 2.10 7.69
N ARG A 231 4.76 2.15 8.65
CA ARG A 231 6.20 2.27 8.42
C ARG A 231 6.94 1.23 9.26
N PHE A 232 7.84 0.49 8.62
CA PHE A 232 8.60 -0.57 9.29
C PHE A 232 10.08 -0.36 9.04
N GLU A 233 10.85 0.04 10.05
CA GLU A 233 12.28 0.34 9.94
C GLU A 233 13.19 -0.88 10.15
N GLU A 234 12.57 -2.00 10.51
CA GLU A 234 13.18 -3.31 10.73
C GLU A 234 12.44 -4.40 9.94
N SER A 235 13.10 -5.53 9.79
CA SER A 235 12.58 -6.72 9.12
C SER A 235 11.80 -7.63 10.07
N GLY A 236 11.02 -8.55 9.52
CA GLY A 236 10.21 -9.50 10.29
C GLY A 236 8.76 -9.08 10.48
N VAL A 237 8.23 -8.29 9.54
CA VAL A 237 6.84 -7.82 9.57
C VAL A 237 6.02 -8.51 8.49
N VAL A 238 4.86 -9.03 8.89
CA VAL A 238 3.86 -9.60 8.00
C VAL A 238 2.56 -8.80 8.09
N CYS A 239 1.99 -8.43 6.95
CA CYS A 239 0.67 -7.82 6.85
C CYS A 239 -0.23 -8.75 6.03
N ARG A 240 -1.29 -9.29 6.63
CA ARG A 240 -2.29 -10.15 5.96
C ARG A 240 -3.65 -9.48 5.95
N ASN A 241 -4.24 -9.33 4.78
CA ASN A 241 -5.55 -8.69 4.65
C ASN A 241 -5.55 -7.31 5.31
N VAL A 242 -4.66 -6.40 4.90
CA VAL A 242 -4.47 -5.08 5.54
C VAL A 242 -4.77 -3.96 4.55
N THR A 243 -5.55 -2.98 4.98
CA THR A 243 -5.88 -1.80 4.16
C THR A 243 -5.23 -0.54 4.75
N ALA A 244 -4.51 0.21 3.92
CA ALA A 244 -3.94 1.52 4.23
C ALA A 244 -4.65 2.61 3.40
N ARG A 245 -5.41 3.50 4.06
CA ARG A 245 -6.33 4.42 3.35
C ARG A 245 -6.22 5.88 3.78
N GLY A 246 -6.19 6.79 2.81
CA GLY A 246 -6.39 8.22 3.07
C GLY A 246 -5.29 8.88 3.89
N SER A 247 -4.11 8.26 3.98
CA SER A 247 -2.97 8.83 4.71
C SER A 247 -2.33 9.97 3.93
N GLY A 248 -1.71 10.94 4.61
CA GLY A 248 -1.09 12.10 3.96
C GLY A 248 0.16 11.81 3.15
N ARG A 249 0.84 10.70 3.46
CA ARG A 249 2.01 10.20 2.74
C ARG A 249 1.77 8.78 2.27
N HIS A 250 2.53 7.81 2.76
CA HIS A 250 2.58 6.47 2.19
C HIS A 250 1.49 5.59 2.78
N GLY A 251 0.97 4.64 1.98
CA GLY A 251 0.18 3.54 2.53
C GLY A 251 1.10 2.63 3.35
N PHE A 252 1.96 1.89 2.64
CA PHE A 252 3.00 1.04 3.22
C PHE A 252 4.39 1.61 2.94
N ASN A 253 5.23 1.69 3.96
CA ASN A 253 6.60 2.20 3.88
C ASN A 253 7.60 1.23 4.56
N PRO A 254 7.83 0.04 3.97
CA PRO A 254 8.80 -0.91 4.50
C PRO A 254 10.24 -0.48 4.20
N VAL A 255 11.01 -0.30 5.26
CA VAL A 255 12.45 -0.03 5.32
C VAL A 255 13.13 -1.20 6.03
N ALA A 256 12.89 -2.42 5.54
CA ALA A 256 13.31 -3.70 6.12
C ALA A 256 14.85 -3.89 6.05
N GLY A 257 15.59 -3.06 6.78
CA GLY A 257 17.03 -2.91 6.62
C GLY A 257 17.87 -4.09 7.09
N ASP A 258 17.30 -4.94 7.94
CA ASP A 258 17.95 -6.14 8.41
C ASP A 258 17.85 -7.27 7.38
N THR A 259 19.01 -7.78 6.97
CA THR A 259 19.13 -8.86 5.99
C THR A 259 19.13 -10.26 6.61
N THR A 260 19.00 -10.39 7.93
CA THR A 260 18.93 -11.70 8.59
C THR A 260 17.55 -12.36 8.48
N VAL A 261 16.53 -11.59 8.09
CA VAL A 261 15.19 -12.08 7.78
C VAL A 261 14.91 -11.85 6.31
N ASP A 262 14.48 -12.90 5.62
CA ASP A 262 14.17 -12.86 4.20
C ASP A 262 12.88 -13.66 3.90
N PRO A 263 11.84 -13.06 3.29
CA PRO A 263 11.71 -11.62 3.02
C PRO A 263 11.60 -10.81 4.32
N GLY A 264 12.23 -9.63 4.35
CA GLY A 264 12.18 -8.74 5.51
C GLY A 264 10.79 -8.13 5.74
N PHE A 265 10.00 -7.96 4.67
CA PHE A 265 8.58 -7.57 4.74
C PHE A 265 7.72 -8.49 3.87
N VAL A 266 6.60 -8.95 4.42
CA VAL A 266 5.58 -9.74 3.68
C VAL A 266 4.26 -8.97 3.69
N GLY A 267 3.71 -8.74 2.49
CA GLY A 267 2.33 -8.26 2.31
C GLY A 267 1.50 -9.28 1.56
N GLU A 268 0.46 -9.83 2.19
CA GLU A 268 -0.45 -10.81 1.62
C GLU A 268 -1.88 -10.22 1.65
N SER A 269 -2.54 -10.08 0.50
CA SER A 269 -3.85 -9.40 0.41
C SER A 269 -3.81 -7.98 1.00
N ILE A 270 -2.97 -7.10 0.46
CA ILE A 270 -2.85 -5.71 0.96
C ILE A 270 -3.42 -4.69 -0.01
N SER A 271 -4.02 -3.63 0.53
CA SER A 271 -4.64 -2.55 -0.25
C SER A 271 -4.13 -1.18 0.20
N ALA A 272 -3.72 -0.32 -0.74
CA ALA A 272 -3.31 1.06 -0.46
C ALA A 272 -4.08 2.05 -1.34
N VAL A 273 -5.01 2.81 -0.73
CA VAL A 273 -6.00 3.60 -1.48
C VAL A 273 -6.06 5.05 -1.00
N ASN A 274 -6.16 5.98 -1.95
CA ASN A 274 -6.33 7.43 -1.68
C ASN A 274 -5.22 8.05 -0.81
N ASN A 275 -3.99 7.53 -0.86
CA ASN A 275 -2.90 8.08 -0.06
C ASN A 275 -2.25 9.30 -0.76
N GLY A 276 -1.93 10.34 0.01
CA GLY A 276 -1.33 11.58 -0.46
C GLY A 276 0.13 11.46 -0.90
N GLY A 277 0.76 10.31 -0.71
CA GLY A 277 2.10 9.94 -1.13
C GLY A 277 2.09 8.69 -2.02
N THR A 278 2.98 7.73 -1.73
CA THR A 278 3.07 6.48 -2.49
C THR A 278 2.19 5.40 -1.88
N GLY A 279 1.45 4.61 -2.66
CA GLY A 279 0.75 3.42 -2.17
C GLY A 279 1.72 2.50 -1.41
N ILE A 280 2.78 2.06 -2.08
CA ILE A 280 3.89 1.29 -1.49
C ILE A 280 5.24 1.97 -1.76
N ASP A 281 5.96 2.38 -0.70
CA ASP A 281 7.32 2.95 -0.74
C ASP A 281 8.33 1.99 -0.10
N HIS A 282 8.83 1.01 -0.87
CA HIS A 282 9.83 0.08 -0.37
C HIS A 282 11.25 0.70 -0.44
N ARG A 283 11.87 0.93 0.72
CA ARG A 283 13.10 1.74 0.78
C ARG A 283 14.38 0.94 0.90
N ARG A 284 14.36 -0.25 1.54
CA ARG A 284 15.55 -1.06 1.83
C ARG A 284 15.16 -2.50 2.10
N GLY A 285 16.07 -3.43 1.80
CA GLY A 285 15.96 -4.82 2.22
C GLY A 285 15.31 -5.72 1.20
N THR A 286 14.57 -6.71 1.68
CA THR A 286 13.78 -7.61 0.85
C THR A 286 12.30 -7.54 1.18
N ALA A 287 11.45 -7.67 0.17
CA ALA A 287 10.01 -7.73 0.35
C ALA A 287 9.36 -8.72 -0.61
N ARG A 288 8.29 -9.39 -0.14
CA ARG A 288 7.39 -10.21 -0.95
C ARG A 288 5.97 -9.71 -0.79
N LEU A 289 5.34 -9.33 -1.89
CA LEU A 289 3.97 -8.83 -1.95
C LEU A 289 3.14 -9.76 -2.84
N ASP A 290 2.00 -10.23 -2.34
CA ASP A 290 1.11 -11.15 -3.06
C ASP A 290 -0.35 -10.76 -2.83
N GLY A 291 -1.11 -10.60 -3.91
CA GLY A 291 -2.49 -10.11 -3.86
C GLY A 291 -2.52 -8.66 -3.41
N VAL A 292 -2.17 -7.75 -4.31
CA VAL A 292 -2.01 -6.32 -3.98
C VAL A 292 -2.99 -5.48 -4.78
N TYR A 293 -3.57 -4.47 -4.15
CA TYR A 293 -4.35 -3.44 -4.83
C TYR A 293 -3.89 -2.04 -4.45
N THR A 294 -3.66 -1.17 -5.42
CA THR A 294 -3.38 0.25 -5.16
C THR A 294 -4.24 1.15 -6.03
N GLU A 295 -4.84 2.18 -5.44
CA GLU A 295 -5.71 3.08 -6.20
C GLU A 295 -5.61 4.54 -5.74
N ASN A 296 -5.59 5.46 -6.70
CA ASN A 296 -5.70 6.90 -6.49
C ASN A 296 -4.68 7.46 -5.48
N ASN A 297 -3.49 6.87 -5.43
CA ASN A 297 -2.39 7.41 -4.64
C ASN A 297 -1.71 8.55 -5.43
N ARG A 298 -1.08 9.51 -4.73
CA ARG A 298 -0.29 10.57 -5.42
C ARG A 298 0.82 9.98 -6.29
N SER A 299 1.36 8.85 -5.88
CA SER A 299 2.24 7.98 -6.67
C SER A 299 1.80 6.55 -6.43
N GLY A 300 1.81 5.68 -7.44
CA GLY A 300 1.39 4.30 -7.26
C GLY A 300 2.36 3.57 -6.35
N ASN A 301 3.42 3.02 -6.92
CA ASN A 301 4.36 2.20 -6.16
C ASN A 301 5.80 2.55 -6.51
N LYS A 302 6.70 2.37 -5.54
CA LYS A 302 8.09 2.79 -5.66
C LYS A 302 9.00 1.87 -4.86
N TRP A 303 10.14 1.52 -5.44
CA TRP A 303 11.27 1.00 -4.69
C TRP A 303 12.48 1.94 -4.79
N LYS A 304 13.32 1.96 -3.77
CA LYS A 304 14.55 2.77 -3.75
C LYS A 304 15.78 1.93 -4.06
N HIS A 305 16.89 2.61 -4.37
CA HIS A 305 18.22 2.08 -4.62
C HIS A 305 18.79 1.15 -3.52
N HIS A 306 18.31 1.15 -2.27
CA HIS A 306 18.79 0.20 -1.23
C HIS A 306 18.01 -1.12 -1.18
N VAL A 307 17.02 -1.30 -2.05
CA VAL A 307 16.25 -2.55 -2.13
C VAL A 307 17.14 -3.63 -2.74
N ARG A 308 17.25 -4.76 -2.05
CA ARG A 308 18.01 -5.93 -2.51
C ARG A 308 17.13 -6.85 -3.35
N ARG A 309 15.91 -7.10 -2.89
CA ARG A 309 14.93 -7.94 -3.58
C ARG A 309 13.51 -7.43 -3.38
N LEU A 310 12.72 -7.35 -4.44
CA LEU A 310 11.30 -7.06 -4.36
C LEU A 310 10.56 -8.04 -5.26
N GLU A 311 9.70 -8.86 -4.67
CA GLU A 311 8.78 -9.71 -5.39
C GLU A 311 7.36 -9.15 -5.29
N VAL A 312 6.69 -9.00 -6.42
CA VAL A 312 5.31 -8.56 -6.50
C VAL A 312 4.54 -9.55 -7.36
N ARG A 313 3.47 -10.11 -6.79
CA ARG A 313 2.60 -11.07 -7.45
C ARG A 313 1.15 -10.64 -7.36
N ASN A 314 0.39 -10.86 -8.42
CA ASN A 314 -1.05 -10.60 -8.45
C ASN A 314 -1.37 -9.17 -7.99
N HIS A 315 -0.82 -8.17 -8.67
CA HIS A 315 -0.98 -6.76 -8.30
C HIS A 315 -1.77 -5.99 -9.33
N HIS A 316 -2.69 -5.17 -8.85
CA HIS A 316 -3.46 -4.24 -9.64
C HIS A 316 -3.31 -2.79 -9.12
N SER A 317 -2.79 -1.90 -9.97
CA SER A 317 -2.66 -0.46 -9.72
C SER A 317 -3.59 0.32 -10.62
N VAL A 318 -4.40 1.22 -10.05
CA VAL A 318 -5.46 1.96 -10.77
C VAL A 318 -5.39 3.45 -10.47
N ARG A 319 -5.38 4.29 -11.52
CA ARG A 319 -5.52 5.75 -11.40
C ARG A 319 -4.55 6.41 -10.44
N ASP A 320 -3.36 5.86 -10.32
CA ASP A 320 -2.32 6.48 -9.50
C ASP A 320 -1.79 7.73 -10.24
N ARG A 321 -1.71 8.87 -9.53
CA ARG A 321 -1.42 10.21 -10.09
C ARG A 321 0.03 10.42 -10.55
N ASN A 322 0.75 9.32 -10.75
CA ASN A 322 2.12 9.31 -11.21
C ASN A 322 2.35 8.03 -12.00
N ARG A 323 3.08 7.07 -11.44
CA ARG A 323 3.41 5.79 -12.07
C ARG A 323 2.82 4.64 -11.28
N GLY A 324 2.44 3.57 -11.96
CA GLY A 324 2.03 2.32 -11.30
C GLY A 324 3.19 1.73 -10.50
N TRP A 325 4.36 1.58 -11.13
CA TRP A 325 5.61 1.21 -10.48
C TRP A 325 6.80 2.02 -10.98
N ARG A 326 7.73 2.36 -10.08
CA ARG A 326 9.01 2.97 -10.47
C ARG A 326 10.19 2.66 -9.55
N SER A 327 11.37 2.54 -10.13
CA SER A 327 12.62 2.69 -9.38
C SER A 327 12.87 4.18 -9.03
N ASN A 328 13.50 4.43 -7.88
CA ASN A 328 13.90 5.78 -7.46
C ASN A 328 15.29 5.82 -6.80
N HIS A 329 16.28 6.32 -7.55
CA HIS A 329 17.70 6.28 -7.20
C HIS A 329 18.18 7.71 -6.96
N THR A 330 18.20 8.12 -5.69
CA THR A 330 18.57 9.49 -5.27
C THR A 330 19.64 9.49 -4.18
N GLY A 331 20.40 8.41 -3.99
CA GLY A 331 21.44 8.30 -2.97
C GLY A 331 22.43 7.19 -3.29
N THR A 332 23.49 7.09 -2.48
CA THR A 332 24.69 6.27 -2.77
C THR A 332 25.09 5.29 -1.66
N ASP A 333 24.50 5.38 -0.48
CA ASP A 333 24.91 4.57 0.68
C ASP A 333 24.20 3.21 0.67
N ASP A 334 24.81 2.11 1.15
CA ASP A 334 24.15 0.78 1.30
C ASP A 334 23.35 0.34 0.05
N VAL A 335 23.91 0.58 -1.13
CA VAL A 335 23.36 0.17 -2.42
C VAL A 335 23.89 -1.23 -2.73
N PRO A 336 23.04 -2.24 -2.98
CA PRO A 336 23.53 -3.54 -3.40
C PRO A 336 24.12 -3.44 -4.81
N ASP A 337 25.08 -4.32 -5.11
CA ASP A 337 25.64 -4.44 -6.46
C ASP A 337 24.55 -4.71 -7.50
N THR A 338 23.53 -5.47 -7.11
CA THR A 338 22.36 -5.76 -7.96
C THR A 338 21.08 -5.77 -7.12
N GLN A 339 20.05 -5.09 -7.61
CA GLN A 339 18.68 -5.22 -7.15
C GLN A 339 17.97 -6.33 -7.92
N GLN A 340 17.25 -7.21 -7.24
CA GLN A 340 16.43 -8.26 -7.85
C GLN A 340 14.95 -7.88 -7.81
N ILE A 341 14.33 -7.66 -8.96
CA ILE A 341 12.93 -7.22 -9.05
C ILE A 341 12.13 -8.30 -9.81
N VAL A 342 11.19 -8.93 -9.13
CA VAL A 342 10.34 -9.98 -9.71
C VAL A 342 8.90 -9.48 -9.77
N PHE A 343 8.35 -9.38 -10.97
CA PHE A 343 6.97 -8.99 -11.23
C PHE A 343 6.24 -10.15 -11.92
N ASN A 344 5.17 -10.64 -11.30
CA ASN A 344 4.36 -11.74 -11.82
C ASN A 344 2.88 -11.37 -11.75
N ASN A 345 2.15 -11.44 -12.86
CA ASN A 345 0.73 -11.07 -12.94
C ASN A 345 0.48 -9.64 -12.42
N ILE A 346 0.99 -8.65 -13.16
CA ILE A 346 0.87 -7.23 -12.82
C ILE A 346 -0.11 -6.58 -13.78
N LEU A 347 -1.04 -5.79 -13.26
CA LEU A 347 -1.93 -4.94 -14.02
C LEU A 347 -1.77 -3.49 -13.55
N VAL A 348 -1.43 -2.58 -14.45
CA VAL A 348 -1.42 -1.14 -14.20
C VAL A 348 -2.38 -0.45 -15.16
N GLU A 349 -3.34 0.28 -14.63
CA GLU A 349 -4.37 0.95 -15.43
C GLU A 349 -4.49 2.43 -15.09
N GLN A 350 -4.58 3.25 -16.13
CA GLN A 350 -4.82 4.69 -16.01
C GLN A 350 -3.79 5.45 -15.13
N PRO A 351 -2.48 5.13 -15.14
CA PRO A 351 -1.52 6.00 -14.47
C PRO A 351 -1.35 7.32 -15.23
N GLU A 352 -1.15 8.42 -14.51
CA GLU A 352 -1.02 9.77 -15.11
C GLU A 352 0.34 10.05 -15.78
N ILE A 353 1.36 9.19 -15.60
CA ILE A 353 2.70 9.38 -16.17
C ILE A 353 3.27 8.15 -16.87
N SER A 354 3.29 6.98 -16.23
CA SER A 354 3.76 5.74 -16.87
C SER A 354 3.24 4.52 -16.15
N GLY A 355 3.06 3.40 -16.85
CA GLY A 355 2.77 2.11 -16.22
C GLY A 355 3.87 1.69 -15.28
N ILE A 356 4.98 1.24 -15.86
CA ILE A 356 6.14 0.70 -15.14
C ILE A 356 7.40 1.38 -15.63
N ARG A 357 8.24 1.84 -14.69
CA ARG A 357 9.55 2.42 -15.00
C ARG A 357 10.67 1.78 -14.19
N VAL A 358 11.54 1.05 -14.86
CA VAL A 358 12.78 0.50 -14.31
C VAL A 358 13.96 1.33 -14.79
N SER A 359 14.73 1.88 -13.86
CA SER A 359 15.95 2.57 -14.21
C SER A 359 17.02 2.52 -13.13
N GLY A 360 18.16 1.90 -13.46
CA GLY A 360 19.34 1.80 -12.62
C GLY A 360 20.33 2.92 -12.92
N ASN A 361 20.55 3.82 -11.96
CA ASN A 361 21.63 4.81 -12.08
C ASN A 361 22.97 4.15 -11.67
N ASP A 362 23.12 3.88 -10.37
CA ASP A 362 24.39 3.43 -9.76
C ASP A 362 24.37 1.96 -9.31
N THR A 363 23.33 1.21 -9.69
CA THR A 363 23.16 -0.21 -9.36
C THR A 363 22.53 -0.92 -10.54
N GLU A 364 22.94 -2.17 -10.74
CA GLU A 364 22.28 -3.07 -11.68
C GLU A 364 20.90 -3.46 -11.14
N ILE A 365 19.91 -3.51 -12.01
CA ILE A 365 18.56 -3.98 -11.70
C ILE A 365 18.29 -5.19 -12.57
N ALA A 366 18.38 -6.37 -11.96
CA ALA A 366 17.99 -7.64 -12.57
C ALA A 366 16.48 -7.82 -12.39
N CYS A 367 15.77 -7.89 -13.51
CA CYS A 367 14.32 -8.02 -13.56
C CYS A 367 13.90 -9.42 -14.03
N ASP A 368 12.93 -10.01 -13.36
CA ASP A 368 12.18 -11.19 -13.80
C ASP A 368 10.71 -10.78 -13.97
N PHE A 369 10.32 -10.53 -15.21
CA PHE A 369 9.01 -9.99 -15.56
C PHE A 369 8.22 -11.08 -16.29
N ASP A 370 7.15 -11.52 -15.65
CA ASP A 370 6.20 -12.48 -16.18
C ASP A 370 4.79 -11.91 -16.08
N ASN A 371 4.02 -11.98 -17.18
CA ASN A 371 2.63 -11.54 -17.22
C ASN A 371 2.41 -10.10 -16.72
N VAL A 372 2.87 -9.12 -17.49
CA VAL A 372 2.75 -7.70 -17.17
C VAL A 372 1.80 -7.01 -18.14
N GLU A 373 0.74 -6.39 -17.62
CA GLU A 373 -0.26 -5.65 -18.37
C GLU A 373 -0.26 -4.18 -17.96
N VAL A 374 -0.12 -3.28 -18.94
CA VAL A 374 -0.23 -1.83 -18.77
C VAL A 374 -1.28 -1.30 -19.73
N ARG A 375 -2.28 -0.58 -19.20
CA ARG A 375 -3.36 -0.01 -20.00
C ARG A 375 -3.56 1.49 -19.77
N GLN A 376 -4.00 2.17 -20.83
CA GLN A 376 -4.55 3.52 -20.79
C GLN A 376 -3.63 4.50 -20.06
N THR A 377 -2.35 4.48 -20.42
CA THR A 377 -1.35 5.31 -19.75
C THR A 377 -1.28 6.66 -20.43
N ASP A 378 -1.50 7.72 -19.65
CA ASP A 378 -1.13 9.07 -20.08
C ASP A 378 0.38 9.22 -19.86
N VAL A 379 1.16 9.28 -20.93
CA VAL A 379 2.64 9.21 -20.86
C VAL A 379 3.24 10.59 -20.52
N GLN A 380 2.59 11.42 -19.70
CA GLN A 380 3.07 12.78 -19.40
C GLN A 380 4.44 12.76 -18.72
N ASN A 381 5.50 13.21 -19.41
CA ASN A 381 6.88 13.15 -18.92
C ASN A 381 7.41 11.72 -18.70
N SER A 382 6.90 10.77 -19.48
CA SER A 382 7.51 9.46 -19.71
C SER A 382 7.75 9.30 -21.22
N ARG A 383 8.15 8.11 -21.67
CA ARG A 383 8.34 7.79 -23.09
C ARG A 383 7.45 6.65 -23.58
N ALA A 384 6.99 5.81 -22.65
CA ALA A 384 6.18 4.65 -22.95
C ALA A 384 5.37 4.19 -21.73
N GLY A 385 4.45 3.25 -21.96
CA GLY A 385 3.74 2.52 -20.90
C GLY A 385 4.69 1.72 -20.01
N VAL A 386 5.64 1.01 -20.62
CA VAL A 386 6.74 0.31 -19.93
C VAL A 386 8.08 0.93 -20.32
N VAL A 387 8.90 1.29 -19.34
CA VAL A 387 10.18 1.98 -19.55
C VAL A 387 11.30 1.21 -18.87
N PHE A 388 12.27 0.73 -19.65
CA PHE A 388 13.56 0.21 -19.19
C PHE A 388 14.68 1.15 -19.60
N SER A 389 15.49 1.63 -18.66
CA SER A 389 16.63 2.47 -19.03
C SER A 389 17.76 2.44 -18.02
N ARG A 390 19.01 2.37 -18.48
CA ARG A 390 20.22 2.38 -17.64
C ARG A 390 20.31 1.21 -16.65
N ASN A 391 21.34 0.38 -16.76
CA ASN A 391 21.68 -0.73 -15.85
C ASN A 391 20.46 -1.58 -15.44
N ALA A 392 19.46 -1.71 -16.30
CA ALA A 392 18.23 -2.45 -16.05
C ALA A 392 18.17 -3.57 -17.09
N HIS A 393 18.14 -4.82 -16.64
CA HIS A 393 18.24 -5.96 -17.52
C HIS A 393 17.29 -7.08 -17.08
N THR A 394 16.69 -7.78 -18.03
CA THR A 394 16.10 -9.09 -17.76
C THR A 394 17.11 -10.20 -18.04
N GLY A 395 16.86 -11.41 -17.54
CA GLY A 395 17.63 -12.61 -17.91
C GLY A 395 17.55 -12.93 -19.41
N GLU A 396 18.36 -13.86 -19.89
CA GLU A 396 18.41 -14.25 -21.32
C GLU A 396 17.13 -14.96 -21.80
N ALA A 397 16.33 -15.50 -20.88
CA ALA A 397 15.07 -16.16 -21.19
C ALA A 397 14.01 -15.15 -21.64
N THR A 398 13.29 -15.48 -22.71
CA THR A 398 12.17 -14.74 -23.30
C THR A 398 10.84 -15.41 -22.97
N GLU A 399 10.60 -15.80 -21.71
CA GLU A 399 9.37 -16.56 -21.37
C GLU A 399 8.18 -15.66 -20.97
N GLY A 400 8.44 -14.43 -20.52
CA GLY A 400 7.41 -13.52 -20.04
C GLY A 400 6.54 -12.92 -21.14
N ARG A 401 5.25 -12.69 -20.84
CA ARG A 401 4.32 -11.93 -21.70
C ARG A 401 4.12 -10.51 -21.18
N ILE A 402 4.24 -9.53 -22.08
CA ILE A 402 3.93 -8.12 -21.79
C ILE A 402 2.78 -7.66 -22.69
N VAL A 403 1.79 -6.98 -22.11
CA VAL A 403 0.65 -6.37 -22.81
C VAL A 403 0.68 -4.87 -22.56
N VAL A 404 0.73 -4.05 -23.61
CA VAL A 404 0.62 -2.59 -23.49
C VAL A 404 -0.44 -2.03 -24.43
N VAL A 405 -1.52 -1.50 -23.86
CA VAL A 405 -2.68 -1.01 -24.61
C VAL A 405 -2.96 0.46 -24.30
N GLY A 406 -3.02 1.31 -25.32
CA GLY A 406 -3.48 2.69 -25.19
C GLY A 406 -2.52 3.59 -24.43
N THR A 407 -1.36 3.89 -25.02
CA THR A 407 -0.45 4.94 -24.52
C THR A 407 -0.67 6.26 -25.27
N GLU A 408 -0.95 7.33 -24.55
CA GLU A 408 -1.03 8.70 -25.11
C GLU A 408 0.34 9.38 -25.03
N ASN A 409 0.82 10.00 -26.11
CA ASN A 409 2.11 10.68 -26.24
C ASN A 409 3.34 9.78 -25.97
N GLY A 410 3.25 8.49 -26.31
CA GLY A 410 4.37 7.57 -26.17
C GLY A 410 4.13 6.20 -26.81
N GLY A 411 5.18 5.38 -26.83
CA GLY A 411 5.12 4.01 -27.35
C GLY A 411 4.63 3.00 -26.30
N GLY A 412 4.46 1.75 -26.70
CA GLY A 412 4.16 0.67 -25.75
C GLY A 412 5.33 0.41 -24.79
N ILE A 413 6.51 0.14 -25.35
CA ILE A 413 7.76 -0.11 -24.61
C ILE A 413 8.83 0.93 -24.98
N PHE A 414 9.58 1.42 -24.00
CA PHE A 414 10.81 2.18 -24.22
C PHE A 414 12.02 1.44 -23.65
N VAL A 415 13.09 1.30 -24.44
CA VAL A 415 14.40 0.81 -23.96
C VAL A 415 15.53 1.77 -24.33
N GLY A 416 16.32 2.19 -23.35
CA GLY A 416 17.44 3.14 -23.56
C GLY A 416 18.63 2.98 -22.62
N GLY A 417 19.72 3.69 -22.93
CA GLY A 417 21.01 3.50 -22.26
C GLY A 417 21.56 2.10 -22.56
N ASN A 418 22.17 1.45 -21.58
CA ASN A 418 22.63 0.07 -21.66
C ASN A 418 21.59 -0.95 -21.14
N ALA A 419 20.30 -0.58 -21.09
CA ALA A 419 19.26 -1.50 -20.63
C ALA A 419 19.02 -2.64 -21.62
N VAL A 420 18.61 -3.79 -21.09
CA VAL A 420 18.26 -5.00 -21.86
C VAL A 420 16.87 -5.46 -21.44
N LEU A 421 15.96 -5.66 -22.38
CA LEU A 421 14.64 -6.21 -22.11
C LEU A 421 14.37 -7.36 -23.09
N ASN A 422 14.30 -8.57 -22.55
CA ASN A 422 13.95 -9.81 -23.24
C ASN A 422 12.51 -10.16 -22.86
N VAL A 423 11.65 -10.33 -23.86
CA VAL A 423 10.23 -10.63 -23.69
C VAL A 423 9.88 -11.78 -24.62
N GLY A 424 9.04 -12.71 -24.19
CA GLY A 424 8.51 -13.74 -25.08
C GLY A 424 7.51 -13.15 -26.04
N THR A 425 6.31 -12.91 -25.52
CA THR A 425 5.21 -12.33 -26.29
C THR A 425 4.98 -10.89 -25.86
N PHE A 426 4.98 -9.98 -26.83
CA PHE A 426 4.58 -8.60 -26.64
C PHE A 426 3.31 -8.28 -27.42
N ASP A 427 2.19 -8.15 -26.70
CA ASP A 427 0.94 -7.66 -27.27
C ASP A 427 0.86 -6.15 -27.12
N HIS A 428 0.57 -5.47 -28.22
CA HIS A 428 0.42 -4.03 -28.23
C HIS A 428 -0.84 -3.62 -28.98
N TYR A 429 -1.50 -2.55 -28.53
CA TYR A 429 -2.65 -2.00 -29.23
C TYR A 429 -2.83 -0.52 -28.95
N GLN A 430 -3.09 0.28 -29.99
CA GLN A 430 -3.39 1.72 -29.88
C GLN A 430 -2.37 2.55 -29.07
N ASN A 431 -1.08 2.24 -29.18
CA ASN A 431 -0.01 3.05 -28.61
C ASN A 431 0.39 4.15 -29.62
N GLU A 432 0.31 5.43 -29.24
CA GLU A 432 0.39 6.56 -30.18
C GLU A 432 1.69 6.60 -30.99
N GLU A 433 2.83 6.38 -30.35
CA GLU A 433 4.14 6.33 -31.03
C GLU A 433 4.52 4.92 -31.52
N GLY A 434 3.56 3.99 -31.54
CA GLY A 434 3.75 2.62 -32.00
C GLY A 434 4.13 1.63 -30.89
N PRO A 435 4.53 0.40 -31.27
CA PRO A 435 4.76 -0.69 -30.31
C PRO A 435 5.91 -0.39 -29.34
N TYR A 436 7.02 0.17 -29.83
CA TYR A 436 8.19 0.44 -28.99
C TYR A 436 9.08 1.56 -29.53
N ILE A 437 9.93 2.09 -28.65
CA ILE A 437 10.94 3.11 -28.91
C ILE A 437 12.28 2.62 -28.34
N THR A 438 13.32 2.59 -29.17
CA THR A 438 14.67 2.15 -28.76
C THR A 438 15.72 3.17 -29.17
N GLU A 439 16.48 3.71 -28.22
CA GLU A 439 17.52 4.72 -28.51
C GLU A 439 18.95 4.19 -28.37
N SER A 440 19.19 3.22 -27.49
CA SER A 440 20.55 2.72 -27.19
C SER A 440 20.61 1.36 -26.48
N GLY A 441 19.48 0.86 -25.97
CA GLY A 441 19.42 -0.44 -25.30
C GLY A 441 19.02 -1.57 -26.24
N VAL A 442 18.93 -2.78 -25.68
CA VAL A 442 18.56 -4.00 -26.40
C VAL A 442 17.15 -4.41 -26.03
N LEU A 443 16.30 -4.61 -27.04
CA LEU A 443 14.93 -5.07 -26.88
C LEU A 443 14.73 -6.30 -27.77
N ASN A 444 14.46 -7.45 -27.16
CA ASN A 444 14.27 -8.72 -27.84
C ASN A 444 12.86 -9.27 -27.59
N PHE A 445 12.28 -9.85 -28.64
CA PHE A 445 10.98 -10.50 -28.61
C PHE A 445 11.05 -11.86 -29.31
N ASP A 446 10.35 -12.86 -28.79
CA ASP A 446 10.03 -14.06 -29.58
C ASP A 446 8.85 -13.80 -30.51
N THR A 447 7.85 -13.07 -30.03
CA THR A 447 6.63 -12.74 -30.78
C THR A 447 6.15 -11.33 -30.43
N ILE A 448 5.69 -10.60 -31.44
CA ILE A 448 5.04 -9.29 -31.29
C ILE A 448 3.71 -9.30 -32.03
N GLU A 449 2.62 -8.95 -31.34
CA GLU A 449 1.26 -8.96 -31.88
C GLU A 449 0.59 -7.60 -31.71
N ASN A 450 -0.05 -7.11 -32.78
CA ASN A 450 -0.89 -5.92 -32.72
C ASN A 450 -2.33 -6.31 -32.37
N THR A 451 -2.57 -6.64 -31.11
CA THR A 451 -3.85 -7.14 -30.62
C THR A 451 -4.16 -6.60 -29.23
N ASP A 452 -5.44 -6.39 -28.94
CA ASP A 452 -5.91 -6.19 -27.57
C ASP A 452 -6.47 -7.53 -27.06
N PRO A 453 -5.75 -8.25 -26.18
CA PRO A 453 -6.19 -9.53 -25.65
C PRO A 453 -7.36 -9.44 -24.65
N GLY A 454 -7.93 -8.24 -24.43
CA GLY A 454 -8.93 -7.98 -23.39
C GLY A 454 -8.27 -7.56 -22.09
N ARG A 455 -9.08 -7.14 -21.10
CA ARG A 455 -8.63 -6.55 -19.83
C ARG A 455 -8.39 -7.57 -18.75
N ASN A 456 -7.32 -7.37 -17.97
CA ASN A 456 -6.94 -8.20 -16.83
C ASN A 456 -6.71 -9.66 -17.25
N VAL A 457 -5.93 -9.84 -18.31
CA VAL A 457 -5.66 -11.14 -18.95
C VAL A 457 -5.05 -12.13 -17.97
N PHE A 458 -4.32 -11.62 -16.98
CA PHE A 458 -3.58 -12.41 -16.00
C PHE A 458 -4.30 -12.59 -14.65
N GLY A 459 -5.54 -12.13 -14.51
CA GLY A 459 -6.37 -12.42 -13.34
C GLY A 459 -5.92 -11.75 -12.04
N THR A 460 -5.50 -10.49 -12.10
CA THR A 460 -5.13 -9.70 -10.92
C THR A 460 -6.34 -9.32 -10.05
N PRO A 461 -6.16 -9.09 -8.73
CA PRO A 461 -7.26 -8.77 -7.81
C PRO A 461 -7.90 -7.41 -8.11
N GLY A 462 -9.17 -7.27 -7.70
CA GLY A 462 -9.88 -5.98 -7.71
C GLY A 462 -9.87 -5.30 -6.33
N SER A 463 -10.41 -4.07 -6.27
CA SER A 463 -10.54 -3.31 -5.02
C SER A 463 -11.35 -4.02 -3.93
N GLY A 464 -12.29 -4.87 -4.33
CA GLY A 464 -13.15 -5.63 -3.42
C GLY A 464 -12.61 -6.99 -2.99
N SER A 465 -11.44 -7.42 -3.46
CA SER A 465 -10.91 -8.77 -3.19
C SER A 465 -9.69 -8.82 -2.29
N VAL A 466 -9.07 -7.68 -1.96
CA VAL A 466 -7.87 -7.62 -1.13
C VAL A 466 -7.91 -6.47 -0.13
N GLY A 467 -7.20 -6.65 0.99
CA GLY A 467 -7.16 -5.71 2.10
C GLY A 467 -8.33 -5.89 3.08
N ALA A 468 -8.08 -5.49 4.33
CA ALA A 468 -9.06 -5.56 5.40
C ALA A 468 -10.39 -4.93 4.99
N PHE A 469 -11.47 -5.65 5.31
CA PHE A 469 -12.85 -5.19 5.10
C PHE A 469 -13.17 -4.84 3.64
N SER A 470 -12.44 -5.44 2.69
CA SER A 470 -12.83 -5.46 1.30
C SER A 470 -14.12 -6.28 1.13
N GLY A 471 -15.05 -5.80 0.31
CA GLY A 471 -16.34 -6.45 0.06
C GLY A 471 -17.43 -6.25 1.12
N SER A 472 -17.09 -5.81 2.35
CA SER A 472 -18.11 -5.28 3.25
C SER A 472 -18.57 -3.93 2.69
N SER A 473 -19.76 -3.89 2.12
CA SER A 473 -20.42 -2.65 1.71
C SER A 473 -20.34 -1.68 2.89
N ALA A 474 -19.51 -0.63 2.78
CA ALA A 474 -19.60 0.51 3.65
C ALA A 474 -21.05 1.01 3.55
N ARG A 475 -21.86 0.72 4.57
CA ARG A 475 -23.23 1.20 4.70
C ARG A 475 -23.23 2.58 5.32
#